data_AF-A0A7S4JGJ2-F1
#
_entry.id   AF-A0A7S4JGJ2-F1
#
_cell.length_a   1.000
_cell.length_b   1.000
_cell.length_c   1.000
_cell.angle_alpha   90.00
_cell.angle_beta   90.00
_cell.angle_gamma   90.00
#
_symmetry.space_group_name_H-M   'P 1'
#
loop_
_entity.id
_entity.type
_entity.pdbx_description
1 polymer ?
#
loop_
_entity_poly.entity_id
_entity_poly.type
_entity_poly.pdbx_seq_one_letter_code
_entity_poly.pdbx_strand_id
1 'polypeptide(L)'
;TLTVVGWGTTDVYGKILSDVLMHVDLSYMINLDCELSGGWISGRYYSYTNYISSNMMCAVAPEGETKDACLGDSGGPILLNGGEDDDTGAETDVQAGIVSFGV
;
A
#
# COMPACT_ATOMS: atom_id res chain seq x y z
N THR A 1 -11.84 -1.28 -3.22
CA THR A 1 -10.56 -1.81 -2.73
C THR A 1 -9.44 -1.19 -3.52
N LEU A 2 -8.28 -0.97 -2.91
CA LEU A 2 -7.05 -0.60 -3.62
C LEU A 2 -6.17 -1.84 -3.73
N THR A 3 -5.67 -2.16 -4.91
CA THR A 3 -4.76 -3.29 -5.12
C THR A 3 -3.37 -2.77 -5.47
N VAL A 4 -2.36 -3.21 -4.73
CA VAL A 4 -0.95 -2.96 -5.06
C VAL A 4 -0.35 -4.25 -5.62
N VAL A 5 0.42 -4.14 -6.69
CA VAL A 5 1.10 -5.28 -7.33
C VAL A 5 2.60 -5.03 -7.41
N GLY A 6 3.41 -6.07 -7.19
CA GLY A 6 4.87 -5.93 -7.22
C GLY A 6 5.66 -7.21 -6.93
N TRP A 7 6.98 -7.09 -6.98
CA TRP A 7 7.96 -8.15 -6.70
C TRP A 7 8.81 -7.82 -5.45
N GLY A 8 8.36 -6.87 -4.63
CA GLY A 8 9.03 -6.47 -3.41
C GLY A 8 9.12 -7.59 -2.37
N THR A 9 9.65 -7.21 -1.22
CA THR A 9 9.95 -8.16 -0.15
C THR A 9 8.68 -8.65 0.53
N THR A 10 8.62 -9.95 0.82
CA THR A 10 7.43 -10.60 1.43
C THR A 10 7.58 -10.84 2.94
N ASP A 11 8.72 -10.44 3.52
CA ASP A 11 9.00 -10.56 4.94
C ASP A 11 9.22 -9.19 5.62
N VAL A 12 8.89 -9.12 6.91
CA VAL A 12 8.98 -7.89 7.72
C VAL A 12 10.41 -7.36 7.90
N TYR A 13 11.44 -8.15 7.58
CA TYR A 13 12.84 -7.71 7.67
C TYR A 13 13.39 -7.23 6.33
N GLY A 14 12.61 -7.33 5.24
CA GLY A 14 12.99 -6.84 3.92
C GLY A 14 14.13 -7.62 3.27
N LYS A 15 14.20 -8.95 3.46
CA LYS A 15 15.32 -9.80 3.00
C LYS A 15 14.94 -10.77 1.88
N ILE A 16 13.65 -11.06 1.72
CA ILE A 16 13.13 -12.09 0.82
C ILE A 16 12.30 -11.39 -0.26
N LEU A 17 12.89 -11.16 -1.42
CA LEU A 17 12.17 -10.71 -2.62
C LEU A 17 11.33 -11.85 -3.20
N SER A 18 10.21 -11.50 -3.83
CA SER A 18 9.39 -12.46 -4.56
C SER A 18 9.95 -12.70 -5.96
N ASP A 19 10.00 -13.95 -6.39
CA ASP A 19 10.32 -14.34 -7.77
C ASP A 19 9.09 -14.37 -8.69
N VAL A 20 7.90 -14.27 -8.09
CA VAL A 20 6.61 -14.19 -8.77
C VAL A 20 5.92 -12.86 -8.45
N LEU A 21 5.09 -12.37 -9.37
CA LEU A 21 4.32 -11.16 -9.13
C LEU A 21 3.33 -11.40 -7.99
N MET A 22 3.36 -10.55 -6.98
CA MET A 22 2.46 -10.59 -5.83
C MET A 22 1.49 -9.41 -5.88
N HIS A 23 0.41 -9.53 -5.12
CA HIS A 23 -0.52 -8.43 -4.89
C HIS A 23 -0.98 -8.38 -3.44
N VAL A 24 -1.42 -7.20 -3.02
CA VAL A 24 -2.08 -6.98 -1.74
C VAL A 24 -3.28 -6.06 -1.94
N ASP A 25 -4.37 -6.39 -1.26
CA ASP A 25 -5.57 -5.56 -1.21
C ASP A 25 -5.59 -4.73 0.07
N LEU A 26 -5.75 -3.42 -0.10
CA LEU A 26 -5.70 -2.41 0.93
C LEU A 26 -6.96 -1.52 0.87
N SER A 27 -7.23 -0.87 1.99
CA SER A 27 -8.27 0.17 2.10
C SER A 27 -7.65 1.55 1.91
N TYR A 28 -8.39 2.45 1.27
CA TYR A 28 -8.01 3.86 1.23
C TYR A 28 -8.10 4.47 2.64
N MET A 29 -7.07 5.22 3.03
CA MET A 29 -7.02 5.99 4.26
C MET A 29 -6.95 7.48 3.92
N ILE A 30 -7.84 8.29 4.50
CA ILE A 30 -7.81 9.74 4.30
C ILE A 30 -6.52 10.33 4.87
N ASN A 31 -5.99 11.37 4.24
CA ASN A 31 -4.70 11.96 4.64
C ASN A 31 -4.69 12.44 6.10
N LEU A 32 -5.83 12.88 6.65
CA LEU A 32 -5.91 13.30 8.06
C LEU A 32 -5.60 12.14 9.01
N ASP A 33 -6.18 10.96 8.77
CA ASP A 33 -5.96 9.78 9.61
C ASP A 33 -4.53 9.26 9.42
N CYS A 34 -4.03 9.30 8.19
CA CYS A 34 -2.66 8.92 7.88
C CYS A 34 -1.63 9.81 8.59
N GLU A 35 -1.81 11.13 8.55
CA GLU A 35 -0.97 12.14 9.22
C GLU A 35 -0.92 11.94 10.75
N LEU A 36 -2.01 11.46 11.34
CA LEU A 36 -2.12 11.15 12.76
C LEU A 36 -1.66 9.73 13.12
N SER A 37 -1.29 8.92 12.12
CA SER A 37 -0.91 7.53 12.35
C SER A 37 0.55 7.38 12.80
N GLY A 38 0.81 6.30 13.53
CA GLY A 38 2.12 5.96 14.06
C GLY A 38 2.08 4.65 14.84
N GLY A 39 3.25 4.05 15.04
CA GLY A 39 3.39 2.74 15.63
C GLY A 39 4.78 2.49 16.20
N TRP A 40 4.91 1.39 16.93
CA TRP A 40 6.17 0.95 17.51
C TRP A 40 6.76 -0.19 16.70
N ILE A 41 7.98 -0.01 16.18
CA ILE A 41 8.72 -1.04 15.46
C ILE A 41 10.07 -1.20 16.15
N SER A 42 10.36 -2.42 16.62
CA SER A 42 11.61 -2.78 17.30
C SER A 42 12.01 -1.81 18.45
N GLY A 43 11.02 -1.35 19.23
CA GLY A 43 11.24 -0.46 20.37
C GLY A 43 11.41 1.03 20.02
N ARG A 44 11.26 1.40 18.75
CA ARG A 44 11.27 2.79 18.28
C ARG A 44 9.88 3.20 17.78
N TYR A 45 9.44 4.39 18.17
CA TYR A 45 8.19 4.97 17.67
C TYR A 45 8.43 5.64 16.31
N TYR A 46 7.60 5.30 15.35
CA TYR A 46 7.53 5.92 14.03
C TYR A 46 6.15 6.55 13.86
N SER A 47 6.10 7.70 13.20
CA SER A 47 4.85 8.41 12.94
C SER A 47 4.97 9.19 11.65
N TYR A 48 3.83 9.35 10.98
CA TYR A 48 3.70 10.10 9.74
C TYR A 48 3.38 11.58 9.97
N THR A 49 3.35 12.06 11.21
CA THR A 49 3.09 13.47 11.50
C THR A 49 4.11 14.40 10.83
N ASN A 50 3.60 15.32 10.03
CA ASN A 50 4.23 16.25 9.08
C ASN A 50 4.90 15.62 7.85
N TYR A 51 4.58 14.37 7.51
CA TYR A 51 5.13 13.70 6.33
C TYR A 51 4.13 13.59 5.18
N ILE A 52 2.82 13.76 5.43
CA ILE A 52 1.79 13.57 4.41
C ILE A 52 1.44 14.91 3.76
N SER A 53 1.78 15.08 2.48
CA SER A 53 1.43 16.25 1.69
C SER A 53 0.12 16.06 0.91
N SER A 54 -0.39 17.14 0.32
CA SER A 54 -1.66 17.12 -0.45
C SER A 54 -1.58 16.32 -1.76
N ASN A 55 -0.38 16.00 -2.25
CA ASN A 55 -0.15 15.17 -3.43
C ASN A 55 0.16 13.71 -3.08
N MET A 56 -0.07 13.30 -1.84
CA MET A 56 0.07 11.92 -1.37
C MET A 56 -1.31 11.32 -1.05
N MET A 57 -1.37 10.00 -1.08
CA MET A 57 -2.50 9.21 -0.61
C MET A 57 -1.96 8.07 0.27
N CYS A 58 -2.79 7.58 1.18
CA CYS A 58 -2.42 6.45 2.03
C CYS A 58 -3.36 5.26 1.79
N ALA A 59 -2.79 4.08 1.89
CA ALA A 59 -3.51 2.82 1.88
C ALA A 59 -3.11 2.04 3.13
N VAL A 60 -4.05 1.27 3.68
CA VAL A 60 -3.86 0.53 4.93
C VAL A 60 -4.46 -0.86 4.82
N ALA A 61 -3.87 -1.84 5.51
CA ALA A 61 -4.48 -3.15 5.65
C ALA A 61 -5.88 -3.03 6.30
N PRO A 62 -6.84 -3.87 5.90
CA PRO A 62 -8.09 -4.02 6.63
C PRO A 62 -7.85 -4.35 8.11
N GLU A 63 -8.78 -3.97 8.97
CA GLU A 63 -8.68 -4.21 10.41
C GLU A 63 -8.48 -5.71 10.72
N GLY A 64 -7.49 -6.02 11.56
CA GLY A 64 -7.14 -7.40 11.91
C GLY A 64 -6.15 -8.08 10.96
N GLU A 65 -5.75 -7.43 9.87
CA GLU A 65 -4.72 -7.92 8.96
C GLU A 65 -3.39 -7.18 9.14
N THR A 66 -2.30 -7.78 8.65
CA THR A 66 -0.98 -7.16 8.61
C THR A 66 -0.36 -7.47 7.25
N LYS A 67 -0.61 -6.59 6.29
CA LYS A 67 -0.16 -6.71 4.90
C LYS A 67 0.13 -5.29 4.38
N ASP A 68 1.17 -5.13 3.57
CA ASP A 68 1.54 -3.84 3.00
C ASP A 68 2.38 -4.05 1.73
N ALA A 69 2.57 -2.99 0.95
CA ALA A 69 3.67 -2.90 0.00
C ALA A 69 5.00 -2.74 0.76
N CYS A 70 6.11 -3.23 0.22
CA CYS A 70 7.38 -3.25 0.95
C CYS A 70 8.57 -2.83 0.08
N LEU A 71 9.78 -3.18 0.53
CA LEU A 71 11.01 -2.84 -0.17
C LEU A 71 11.02 -3.49 -1.56
N GLY A 72 11.26 -2.67 -2.59
CA GLY A 72 11.27 -3.12 -3.98
C GLY A 72 9.95 -2.89 -4.73
N ASP A 73 8.87 -2.54 -4.04
CA ASP A 73 7.59 -2.19 -4.68
C ASP A 73 7.52 -0.70 -5.10
N SER A 74 8.45 0.14 -4.65
CA SER A 74 8.51 1.57 -4.99
C SER A 74 8.48 1.81 -6.50
N GLY A 75 7.57 2.69 -6.93
CA GLY A 75 7.30 2.95 -8.35
C GLY A 75 6.21 2.06 -8.96
N GLY A 76 5.79 1.00 -8.27
CA GLY A 76 4.68 0.15 -8.66
C GLY A 76 3.32 0.85 -8.53
N PRO A 77 2.30 0.40 -9.28
CA PRO A 77 0.99 1.04 -9.30
C PRO A 77 0.16 0.70 -8.06
N ILE A 78 -0.63 1.67 -7.60
CA ILE A 78 -1.78 1.46 -6.72
C ILE A 78 -3.02 1.55 -7.60
N LEU A 79 -3.70 0.42 -7.77
CA LEU A 79 -4.88 0.27 -8.63
C LEU A 79 -6.15 0.46 -7.81
N LEU A 80 -7.12 1.20 -8.36
CA LEU A 80 -8.50 1.22 -7.91
C LEU A 80 -9.30 0.33 -8.86
N ASN A 81 -9.81 -0.79 -8.33
CA ASN A 81 -10.49 -1.78 -9.16
C ASN A 81 -11.82 -1.21 -9.67
N GLY A 82 -12.08 -1.35 -10.98
CA GLY A 82 -13.22 -0.72 -11.64
C GLY A 82 -14.59 -1.36 -11.36
N GLY A 83 -14.62 -2.48 -10.64
CA GLY A 83 -15.83 -3.19 -10.19
C GLY A 83 -15.80 -4.67 -10.59
N GLU A 84 -16.31 -5.55 -9.71
CA GLU A 84 -16.34 -7.01 -9.94
C GLU A 84 -17.41 -7.45 -10.96
N ASP A 85 -18.33 -6.55 -11.34
CA ASP A 85 -19.53 -6.85 -12.16
C ASP A 85 -19.35 -6.63 -13.66
N ASP A 86 -18.15 -6.29 -14.13
CA ASP A 86 -17.90 -6.04 -15.55
C ASP A 86 -17.11 -7.20 -16.16
N ASP A 87 -17.70 -7.88 -17.13
CA ASP A 87 -17.05 -8.90 -18.00
C ASP A 87 -15.81 -8.34 -18.77
N THR A 88 -15.45 -7.08 -18.52
CA THR A 88 -14.31 -6.34 -19.08
C THR A 88 -13.02 -6.55 -18.30
N GLY A 89 -13.06 -7.07 -17.08
CA GLY A 89 -11.85 -7.30 -16.26
C GLY A 89 -11.09 -6.00 -15.95
N ALA A 90 -9.76 -5.99 -16.14
CA ALA A 90 -8.88 -4.87 -15.79
C ALA A 90 -9.04 -3.60 -16.66
N GLU A 91 -9.91 -3.62 -17.68
CA GLU A 91 -10.16 -2.48 -18.59
C GLU A 91 -10.70 -1.24 -17.86
N THR A 92 -11.33 -1.44 -16.71
CA THR A 92 -11.92 -0.36 -15.90
C THR A 92 -11.05 0.02 -14.70
N ASP A 93 -9.91 -0.63 -14.50
CA ASP A 93 -9.00 -0.32 -13.41
C ASP A 93 -8.31 1.02 -13.64
N VAL A 94 -8.22 1.82 -12.57
CA VAL A 94 -7.57 3.12 -12.60
C VAL A 94 -6.31 3.09 -11.75
N GLN A 95 -5.19 3.54 -12.29
CA GLN A 95 -4.01 3.80 -11.47
C GLN A 95 -4.25 5.05 -10.60
N ALA A 96 -4.65 4.83 -9.36
CA ALA A 96 -4.94 5.88 -8.39
C ALA A 96 -3.68 6.48 -7.78
N GLY A 97 -2.59 5.70 -7.71
CA GLY A 97 -1.35 6.13 -7.09
C GLY A 97 -0.12 5.35 -7.50
N ILE A 98 0.99 5.68 -6.85
CA ILE A 98 2.31 5.06 -7.03
C ILE A 98 2.87 4.75 -5.65
N VAL A 99 3.33 3.52 -5.43
CA VAL A 99 4.00 3.11 -4.20
C VAL A 99 5.24 3.97 -3.99
N SER A 100 5.36 4.59 -2.82
CA SER A 100 6.43 5.55 -2.52
C SER A 100 7.21 5.13 -1.27
N PHE A 101 6.60 5.23 -0.09
CA PHE A 101 7.22 4.92 1.20
C PHE A 101 6.19 4.42 2.22
N GLY A 102 6.70 3.78 3.26
CA GLY A 102 5.96 3.26 4.41
C GLY A 102 6.91 2.86 5.53
N VAL A 103 6.38 2.35 6.64
CA VAL A 103 7.14 1.81 7.79
C VAL A 103 6.53 0.52 8.30
#